data_AF-A0A3D2B5A9-F1
#
_entry.id   AF-A0A3D2B5A9-F1
#
_cell.length_a   1.000
_cell.length_b   1.000
_cell.length_c   1.000
_cell.angle_alpha   90.00
_cell.angle_beta   90.00
_cell.angle_gamma   90.00
#
_symmetry.space_group_name_H-M   'P 1'
#
loop_
_entity.id
_entity.type
_entity.pdbx_description
1 polymer ?
#
loop_
_entity_poly.entity_id
_entity_poly.type
_entity_poly.pdbx_seq_one_letter_code
_entity_poly.pdbx_strand_id
1 'polypeptide(L)'
;VLFSTGRGTPYGGFVPTVKIATNSELAAKKKHWIDFDAGQLIHGKAMPQLLTEFVDVIVDIANGKQACNEKNDFRELAIFKSGVTL
;
A
#
# COMPACT_ATOMS: atom_id res chain seq x y z
N VAL A 1 -6.46 3.54 -3.61
CA VAL A 1 -6.25 2.12 -4.00
C VAL A 1 -5.63 1.37 -2.84
N LEU A 2 -6.13 0.19 -2.46
CA LEU A 2 -5.48 -0.70 -1.50
C LEU A 2 -4.72 -1.76 -2.28
N PHE A 3 -3.42 -1.89 -2.07
CA PHE A 3 -2.58 -2.81 -2.83
C PHE A 3 -1.75 -3.67 -1.89
N SER A 4 -2.10 -4.95 -1.78
CA SER A 4 -1.34 -5.93 -1.01
C SER A 4 -0.14 -6.43 -1.81
N THR A 5 0.98 -6.65 -1.12
CA THR A 5 2.19 -7.17 -1.74
C THR A 5 3.03 -8.01 -0.76
N GLY A 6 3.53 -9.14 -1.25
CA GLY A 6 4.54 -9.94 -0.57
C GLY A 6 5.95 -9.75 -1.11
N ARG A 7 6.13 -8.96 -2.19
CA ARG A 7 7.41 -8.79 -2.88
C ARG A 7 7.90 -7.35 -2.97
N GLY A 8 7.11 -6.38 -2.51
CA GLY A 8 7.49 -4.97 -2.50
C GLY A 8 7.48 -4.31 -3.87
N THR A 9 6.53 -4.70 -4.74
CA THR A 9 6.36 -4.07 -6.05
C THR A 9 6.15 -2.57 -5.89
N PRO A 10 6.98 -1.71 -6.52
CA PRO A 10 6.83 -0.27 -6.45
C PRO A 10 5.69 0.18 -7.37
N TYR A 11 4.49 -0.39 -7.27
CA TYR A 11 3.34 0.05 -8.08
C TYR A 11 2.73 1.31 -7.45
N GLY A 12 2.26 2.28 -8.22
CA GLY A 12 1.57 3.44 -7.65
C GLY A 12 0.95 4.29 -8.75
N GLY A 13 -0.33 4.64 -8.60
CA GLY A 13 -1.02 5.50 -9.55
C GLY A 13 -1.01 6.97 -9.13
N PHE A 14 -1.77 7.78 -9.86
CA PHE A 14 -1.98 9.21 -9.57
C PHE A 14 -2.87 9.49 -8.34
N VAL A 15 -3.47 8.44 -7.77
CA VAL A 15 -4.28 8.51 -6.55
C VAL A 15 -3.53 7.84 -5.39
N PRO A 16 -3.86 8.16 -4.12
CA PRO A 16 -3.26 7.48 -2.98
C PRO A 16 -3.34 5.96 -3.12
N THR A 17 -2.18 5.30 -3.13
CA THR A 17 -2.05 3.86 -3.33
C THR A 17 -1.40 3.25 -2.09
N VAL A 18 -2.24 2.85 -1.14
CA VAL A 18 -1.83 2.29 0.15
C VAL A 18 -1.16 0.95 -0.06
N LYS A 19 0.11 0.85 0.32
CA LYS A 19 0.91 -0.37 0.23
C LYS A 19 0.86 -1.18 1.51
N ILE A 20 0.33 -2.39 1.35
CA ILE A 20 0.05 -3.31 2.45
C ILE A 20 1.01 -4.48 2.31
N ALA A 21 2.02 -4.56 3.19
CA ALA A 21 2.91 -5.70 3.23
C ALA A 21 2.19 -6.91 3.85
N THR A 22 2.30 -8.08 3.22
CA THR A 22 1.74 -9.33 3.76
C THR A 22 2.65 -10.01 4.77
N ASN A 23 3.86 -9.50 4.99
CA ASN A 23 4.82 -10.01 5.97
C ASN A 23 5.63 -8.86 6.60
N SER A 24 5.93 -8.98 7.89
CA SER A 24 6.62 -7.95 8.67
C SER A 24 8.08 -7.75 8.27
N GLU A 25 8.72 -8.79 7.73
CA GLU A 25 10.08 -8.69 7.21
C GLU A 25 10.17 -7.70 6.04
N LEU A 26 9.24 -7.77 5.09
CA LEU A 26 9.13 -6.83 3.97
C LEU A 26 8.85 -5.41 4.47
N ALA A 27 7.89 -5.26 5.40
CA ALA A 27 7.57 -3.97 5.99
C ALA A 27 8.81 -3.33 6.65
N ALA A 28 9.60 -4.12 7.38
CA ALA A 28 10.82 -3.65 8.03
C ALA A 28 11.95 -3.32 7.04
N LYS A 29 12.15 -4.14 6.00
CA LYS A 29 13.19 -3.93 4.98
C LYS A 29 12.88 -2.80 3.99
N LYS A 30 11.60 -2.52 3.75
CA LYS A 30 11.13 -1.56 2.73
C LYS A 30 10.19 -0.51 3.31
N LYS A 31 10.50 0.02 4.49
CA LYS A 31 9.67 1.05 5.20
C LYS A 31 9.31 2.25 4.35
N HIS A 32 10.19 2.68 3.44
CA HIS A 32 9.91 3.79 2.53
C HIS A 32 8.82 3.50 1.48
N TRP A 33 8.42 2.24 1.31
CA TRP A 33 7.48 1.78 0.30
C TRP A 33 6.21 1.14 0.87
N ILE A 34 6.13 0.94 2.19
CA ILE A 34 5.05 0.20 2.85
C ILE A 34 4.33 1.15 3.80
N ASP A 35 3.03 1.32 3.58
CA ASP A 35 2.15 2.13 4.43
C ASP A 35 1.62 1.34 5.63
N PHE A 36 1.42 0.03 5.46
CA PHE A 36 0.84 -0.84 6.50
C PHE A 36 1.46 -2.25 6.52
N ASP A 37 1.73 -2.76 7.71
CA ASP A 37 2.21 -4.14 7.93
C ASP A 37 1.07 -5.05 8.39
N ALA A 38 0.52 -5.85 7.47
CA ALA A 38 -0.47 -6.88 7.80
C ALA A 38 0.18 -8.18 8.33
N GLY A 39 1.50 -8.32 8.22
CA GLY A 39 2.25 -9.46 8.76
C GLY A 39 2.15 -9.58 10.29
N GLN A 40 1.82 -8.48 10.98
CA GLN A 40 1.55 -8.48 12.42
C GLN A 40 0.50 -9.53 12.85
N LEU A 41 -0.44 -9.87 11.95
CA LEU A 41 -1.46 -10.89 12.23
C LEU A 41 -0.86 -12.25 12.56
N ILE A 42 0.16 -12.68 11.80
CA ILE A 42 0.82 -13.97 12.00
C ILE A 42 1.86 -13.92 13.13
N HIS A 43 2.14 -12.73 13.67
CA HIS A 43 2.99 -12.50 14.83
C HIS A 43 2.19 -12.33 16.14
N GLY A 44 0.92 -12.72 16.16
CA GLY A 44 0.11 -12.81 17.38
C GLY A 44 -0.81 -11.62 17.64
N LYS A 45 -0.87 -10.63 16.74
CA LYS A 45 -1.83 -9.54 16.86
C LYS A 45 -3.24 -10.02 16.58
N ALA A 46 -4.20 -9.64 17.42
CA ALA A 46 -5.59 -10.04 17.22
C ALA A 46 -6.18 -9.33 15.98
N MET A 47 -6.97 -10.07 15.18
CA MET A 47 -7.61 -9.53 13.98
C MET A 47 -8.42 -8.24 14.23
N PRO A 48 -9.24 -8.14 15.30
CA PRO A 48 -9.99 -6.91 15.56
C PRO A 48 -9.10 -5.69 15.80
N GLN A 49 -7.96 -5.87 16.48
CA GLN A 49 -7.01 -4.78 16.74
C GLN A 49 -6.32 -4.35 15.46
N LEU A 50 -5.87 -5.31 14.64
CA LEU A 50 -5.24 -5.01 13.35
C LEU A 50 -6.22 -4.32 12.39
N LEU A 51 -7.50 -4.73 12.40
CA LEU A 51 -8.54 -4.10 11.60
C LEU A 51 -8.74 -2.63 11.98
N THR A 52 -8.84 -2.33 13.28
CA THR A 52 -8.98 -0.93 13.75
C THR A 52 -7.82 -0.07 13.25
N GLU A 53 -6.58 -0.51 13.44
CA GLU A 53 -5.41 0.24 12.99
C GLU A 53 -5.35 0.39 11.47
N PHE A 54 -5.76 -0.64 10.74
CA PHE A 54 -5.80 -0.57 9.28
C PHE A 54 -6.83 0.46 8.80
N VAL A 55 -8.00 0.50 9.43
CA VAL A 55 -9.03 1.50 9.14
C VAL A 55 -8.54 2.90 9.48
N ASP A 56 -7.89 3.09 10.63
CA ASP A 56 -7.32 4.39 11.03
C ASP A 56 -6.31 4.90 9.98
N VAL A 57 -5.44 4.03 9.47
CA VAL A 57 -4.50 4.36 8.39
C VAL A 57 -5.22 4.78 7.11
N ILE A 58 -6.32 4.09 6.74
CA ILE A 58 -7.11 4.47 5.55
C ILE A 58 -7.77 5.83 5.76
N VAL A 59 -8.36 6.08 6.93
CA VAL A 59 -9.02 7.35 7.27
C VAL A 59 -8.02 8.51 7.25
N ASP A 60 -6.85 8.33 7.85
CA ASP A 60 -5.75 9.29 7.80
C ASP A 60 -5.40 9.68 6.35
N ILE A 61 -5.26 8.68 5.47
CA ILE A 61 -4.89 8.90 4.07
C ILE A 61 -6.03 9.58 3.31
N ALA A 62 -7.27 9.18 3.56
CA ALA A 62 -8.45 9.82 3.00
C ALA A 62 -8.57 11.29 3.42
N ASN A 63 -8.11 11.63 4.64
CA ASN A 63 -8.04 12.99 5.17
C ASN A 63 -6.81 13.79 4.71
N GLY A 64 -5.99 13.25 3.80
CA GLY A 64 -4.90 13.99 3.16
C GLY A 64 -3.49 13.62 3.64
N LYS A 65 -3.34 12.63 4.54
CA LYS A 65 -2.00 12.06 4.81
C LYS A 65 -1.51 11.36 3.54
N GLN A 66 -0.34 11.77 3.04
CA GLN A 66 0.22 11.16 1.83
C GLN A 66 0.59 9.69 2.04
N ALA A 67 0.18 8.84 1.10
CA ALA A 67 0.65 7.46 0.99
C ALA A 67 2.12 7.43 0.50
N CYS A 68 2.82 6.31 0.72
CA CYS A 68 4.21 6.13 0.30
C CYS A 68 4.43 6.39 -1.20
N ASN A 69 3.50 5.98 -2.07
CA ASN A 69 3.63 6.26 -3.50
C ASN A 69 3.62 7.76 -3.81
N GLU A 70 2.82 8.54 -3.10
CA GLU A 70 2.74 9.99 -3.27
C GLU A 70 3.99 10.69 -2.75
N LYS A 71 4.51 10.25 -1.60
CA LYS A 71 5.77 10.76 -1.02
C LYS A 71 6.97 10.50 -1.93
N ASN A 72 6.99 9.35 -2.61
CA ASN A 72 8.06 8.95 -3.51
C ASN A 72 7.84 9.44 -4.95
N ASP A 73 6.81 10.25 -5.20
CA ASP A 73 6.41 10.75 -6.51
C ASP A 73 6.20 9.65 -7.58
N PHE A 74 5.74 8.48 -7.15
CA PHE A 74 5.52 7.33 -8.01
C PHE A 74 4.09 7.35 -8.57
N ARG A 75 3.96 7.72 -9.85
CA ARG A 75 2.68 7.98 -10.54
C ARG A 75 2.65 7.34 -11.93
N GLU A 76 2.52 6.02 -11.97
CA GLU A 76 2.38 5.28 -13.22
C GLU A 76 0.93 5.29 -13.73
N LEU A 77 0.79 5.37 -15.06
CA LEU A 77 -0.47 5.13 -15.76
C LEU A 77 -0.23 4.09 -16.85
N ALA A 78 -0.92 2.97 -16.74
CA ALA A 78 -1.01 2.00 -17.82
C ALA A 78 -2.35 2.19 -18.54
N ILE A 79 -2.31 2.52 -19.83
CA ILE A 79 -3.52 2.61 -20.67
C ILE A 79 -3.66 1.29 -21.42
N PHE A 80 -4.61 0.48 -20.99
CA PHE A 80 -4.98 -0.73 -21.70
C PHE A 80 -5.83 -0.36 -22.92
N LYS A 81 -5.35 -0.70 -24.13
CA LYS A 81 -6.05 -0.47 -25.39
C LYS A 81 -6.29 -1.81 -26.08
N SER A 82 -7.49 -1.99 -26.63
CA SER A 82 -7.85 -3.18 -27.40
C SER A 82 -7.63 -3.02 -28.91
N GLY A 83 -7.33 -1.79 -29.38
CA GLY A 83 -7.10 -1.47 -30.79
C GLY A 83 -5.62 -1.28 -31.12
N VAL A 84 -5.30 -1.26 -32.42
CA VAL A 84 -3.94 -1.02 -32.90
C VAL A 84 -3.47 0.40 -32.51
N THR A 85 -2.19 0.52 -32.18
CA THR A 85 -1.51 1.80 -31.98
C THR A 85 -0.83 2.15 -33.30
N LEU A 86 -1.18 3.30 -33.87
CA LEU A 86 -0.57 3.84 -35.10
C LEU A 86 0.74 4.56 -34.77
#